data_AF-A0AAD8F7F1-F1
#
_entry.id   AF-A0AAD8F7F1-F1
#
_cell.length_a   1.000
_cell.length_b   1.000
_cell.length_c   1.000
_cell.angle_alpha   90.00
_cell.angle_beta   90.00
_cell.angle_gamma   90.00
#
_symmetry.space_group_name_H-M   'P 1'
#
loop_
_entity.id
_entity.type
_entity.pdbx_description
1 polymer ?
#
loop_
_entity_poly.entity_id
_entity_poly.type
_entity_poly.pdbx_seq_one_letter_code
_entity_poly.pdbx_strand_id
1 'polypeptide(L)' 'MERMSSTYHLMSRMWHPHIMVTNSVDVDKLLVTPLNNRLLVRYDGDVLLHGPAFLKTTCSTNLTKYPFDHQVSAGN' A
#
# COMPACT_ATOMS: atom_id res chain seq x y z
N MET A 1 -19.72 -4.44 -28.56
CA MET A 1 -19.21 -4.76 -27.21
C MET A 1 -17.70 -4.80 -27.31
N GLU A 2 -17.02 -3.72 -26.95
CA GLU A 2 -15.56 -3.65 -27.09
C GLU A 2 -14.89 -4.51 -26.02
N ARG A 3 -13.93 -5.34 -26.43
CA ARG A 3 -13.14 -6.14 -25.49
C ARG A 3 -12.15 -5.22 -24.78
N MET A 4 -12.55 -4.81 -23.59
CA MET A 4 -11.73 -4.10 -22.62
C MET A 4 -10.53 -4.97 -22.23
N SER A 5 -9.40 -4.82 -22.93
CA SER A 5 -8.21 -5.65 -22.75
C SER A 5 -7.35 -5.13 -21.59
N SER A 6 -6.62 -6.02 -20.92
CA SER A 6 -5.64 -5.65 -19.90
C SER A 6 -4.42 -6.54 -20.01
N THR A 7 -3.23 -5.97 -19.81
CA THR A 7 -1.93 -6.64 -19.98
C THR A 7 -1.07 -6.47 -18.74
N TYR A 8 -0.18 -7.43 -18.50
CA TYR A 8 0.78 -7.36 -17.40
C TYR A 8 2.14 -6.88 -17.90
N HIS A 9 2.74 -5.92 -17.19
CA HIS A 9 4.08 -5.40 -17.48
C HIS A 9 4.96 -5.47 -16.23
N LEU A 10 6.28 -5.61 -16.44
CA LEU A 10 7.25 -5.58 -15.35
C LEU A 10 7.28 -4.20 -14.70
N MET A 11 7.23 -4.15 -13.37
CA MET A 11 7.23 -2.90 -12.61
C MET A 11 8.48 -2.05 -12.90
N SER A 12 9.64 -2.67 -13.06
CA SER A 12 10.91 -1.98 -13.35
C SER A 12 10.98 -1.29 -14.71
N ARG A 13 10.01 -1.53 -15.61
CA ARG A 13 9.95 -0.92 -16.95
C ARG A 13 8.92 0.20 -17.05
N MET A 14 8.21 0.48 -15.96
CA MET A 14 7.13 1.45 -15.90
C MET A 14 7.41 2.42 -14.76
N TRP A 15 6.92 3.65 -14.89
CA TRP A 15 6.92 4.57 -13.76
C TRP A 15 6.01 4.02 -12.65
N HIS A 16 6.47 4.13 -11.41
CA HIS A 16 5.65 3.85 -10.22
C HIS A 16 5.98 4.89 -9.14
N PRO A 17 5.01 5.28 -8.31
CA PRO A 17 5.24 6.23 -7.25
C PRO A 17 6.15 5.64 -6.17
N HIS A 18 6.89 6.53 -5.50
CA HIS A 18 7.48 6.23 -4.21
C HIS A 18 6.43 6.56 -3.13
N ILE A 19 5.82 5.53 -2.55
CA ILE A 19 4.77 5.69 -1.52
C ILE A 19 5.42 5.55 -0.15
N MET A 20 5.10 6.46 0.77
CA MET A 20 5.64 6.47 2.13
C MET A 20 4.50 6.62 3.14
N VAL A 21 4.61 5.96 4.29
CA VAL A 21 3.67 6.13 5.41
C VAL A 21 4.31 7.07 6.43
N THR A 22 3.70 8.22 6.65
CA THR A 22 4.25 9.32 7.46
C THR A 22 4.38 8.97 8.94
N ASN A 23 3.45 8.19 9.48
CA ASN A 23 3.51 7.68 10.85
C ASN A 23 4.17 6.30 10.94
N SER A 24 4.95 5.89 9.95
CA SER A 24 5.72 4.65 10.03
C SER A 24 6.84 4.80 11.06
N VAL A 25 7.01 3.77 11.89
CA VAL A 25 8.19 3.61 12.76
C VAL A 25 9.41 3.23 11.91
N ASP A 26 9.18 2.50 10.82
CA ASP A 26 10.21 2.10 9.86
C ASP A 26 10.20 3.10 8.69
N VAL A 27 11.04 4.13 8.77
CA VAL A 27 11.06 5.29 7.86
C VAL A 27 11.28 4.89 6.39
N ASP A 28 11.90 3.75 6.09
CA ASP A 28 12.36 3.42 4.73
C ASP A 28 11.64 2.24 4.05
N LYS A 29 10.51 1.74 4.58
CA LYS A 29 10.04 0.38 4.25
C LYS A 29 8.59 0.21 3.79
N LEU A 30 7.95 1.21 3.20
CA LEU A 30 6.74 0.90 2.44
C LEU A 30 7.08 0.37 1.04
N LEU A 31 7.52 -0.88 1.00
CA LEU A 31 7.76 -1.61 -0.25
C LEU A 31 6.49 -2.38 -0.61
N VAL A 32 5.60 -1.76 -1.39
CA VAL A 32 4.51 -2.50 -2.05
C VAL A 32 5.17 -3.46 -3.04
N THR A 33 5.20 -4.74 -2.69
CA THR A 33 5.83 -5.78 -3.52
C THR A 33 4.73 -6.57 -4.23
N PRO A 34 4.48 -6.35 -5.52
CA PRO A 34 3.45 -7.11 -6.24
C PRO A 34 3.87 -8.57 -6.38
N LEU A 35 2.89 -9.48 -6.34
CA LEU A 35 3.08 -10.94 -6.26
C LEU A 35 3.95 -11.56 -7.37
N ASN A 36 4.30 -10.83 -8.43
CA ASN A 36 5.18 -11.29 -9.50
C ASN A 36 6.07 -10.17 -10.09
N ASN A 37 6.33 -9.10 -9.33
CA ASN A 37 7.01 -7.90 -9.85
C ASN A 37 6.34 -7.30 -11.11
N ARG A 38 5.02 -7.47 -11.24
CA ARG A 38 4.20 -7.06 -12.39
C ARG A 38 3.05 -6.16 -11.95
N LEU A 39 2.72 -5.20 -12.80
CA LEU A 39 1.54 -4.35 -12.70
C LEU A 39 0.56 -4.66 -13.84
N LEU A 40 -0.72 -4.33 -13.64
CA LEU A 40 -1.77 -4.50 -14.62
C LEU A 40 -2.01 -3.16 -15.33
N VAL A 41 -1.88 -3.14 -16.65
CA VAL A 41 -2.22 -1.99 -17.50
C VAL A 41 -3.55 -2.28 -18.18
N ARG A 42 -4.52 -1.39 -18.00
CA ARG A 42 -5.83 -1.46 -18.63
C ARG A 42 -5.81 -0.68 -19.95
N TYR A 43 -6.69 -1.05 -20.88
CA TYR A 43 -6.82 -0.41 -22.20
C TYR A 43 -7.10 1.11 -22.15
N ASP A 44 -7.68 1.61 -21.06
CA ASP A 44 -8.00 3.02 -20.80
C ASP A 44 -6.80 3.81 -20.24
N GLY A 45 -5.66 3.14 -20.04
CA GLY A 45 -4.44 3.74 -19.51
C GLY A 45 -4.30 3.63 -17.99
N ASP A 46 -5.31 3.08 -17.29
CA ASP A 46 -5.21 2.85 -15.85
C ASP A 46 -4.15 1.79 -15.55
N VAL A 47 -3.31 2.07 -14.54
CA VAL A 47 -2.27 1.16 -14.07
C VAL A 47 -2.59 0.74 -12.64
N LEU A 48 -2.81 -0.56 -12.42
CA LEU A 48 -3.03 -1.13 -11.10
C LEU A 48 -1.75 -1.81 -10.59
N LEU A 49 -1.16 -1.20 -9.56
CA LEU A 49 -0.11 -1.78 -8.73
C LEU A 49 -0.72 -2.16 -7.37
N HIS A 50 -0.73 -3.45 -7.04
CA HIS A 50 -1.20 -3.93 -5.74
C HIS A 50 -0.29 -5.04 -5.23
N GLY A 51 -0.14 -5.12 -3.91
CA GLY A 51 0.67 -6.12 -3.25
C GLY A 51 0.54 -5.99 -1.74
N PRO A 52 0.90 -7.04 -0.98
CA PRO A 52 0.98 -6.95 0.46
C PRO A 52 2.08 -5.97 0.88
N ALA A 53 1.86 -5.28 2.00
CA ALA A 53 2.86 -4.47 2.67
C ALA A 53 2.76 -4.69 4.18
N PHE A 54 3.91 -4.79 4.86
CA PHE A 54 3.97 -4.85 6.31
C PHE A 54 4.27 -3.45 6.84
N LEU A 55 3.45 -2.98 7.77
CA LEU A 55 3.53 -1.63 8.30
C LEU A 55 3.58 -1.66 9.82
N LYS A 56 4.54 -0.93 10.38
CA LYS A 56 4.57 -0.60 11.81
C LYS A 56 4.37 0.89 11.94
N THR A 57 3.30 1.30 12.60
CA THR A 57 3.00 2.73 12.79
C THR A 57 3.12 3.16 14.24
N THR A 58 3.37 4.44 14.43
CA THR A 58 3.13 5.12 15.69
C THR A 58 1.63 5.40 15.84
N CYS A 59 1.10 5.10 17.02
CA CYS A 59 -0.24 5.50 17.45
C CYS A 59 -0.22 5.87 18.94
N SER A 60 -1.12 6.75 19.35
CA SER A 60 -1.27 7.12 20.76
C SER A 60 -2.18 6.13 21.47
N THR A 61 -1.70 5.54 22.57
CA THR A 61 -2.46 4.57 23.36
C THR A 61 -3.09 5.23 24.58
N ASN A 62 -4.41 5.09 24.74
CA ASN A 62 -5.16 5.57 25.90
C ASN A 62 -5.41 4.44 26.90
N LEU A 63 -4.67 4.41 28.01
CA LEU A 63 -4.74 3.33 29.01
C LEU A 63 -5.74 3.57 30.16
N THR A 64 -6.67 4.52 30.02
CA THR A 64 -7.59 4.90 31.11
C THR A 64 -8.51 3.76 31.58
N LYS A 65 -8.82 2.79 30.70
CA LYS A 65 -9.74 1.67 30.97
C LYS A 65 -9.09 0.29 30.91
N TYR A 66 -7.76 0.23 31.02
CA TYR A 66 -7.02 -1.04 30.89
C TYR A 66 -7.58 -2.14 31.83
N PRO A 67 -7.75 -3.40 31.36
CA PRO A 67 -7.46 -3.94 30.03
C PRO A 67 -8.65 -3.88 29.04
N PHE A 68 -9.74 -3.21 29.41
CA PHE A 68 -10.97 -3.09 28.61
C PHE A 68 -11.02 -1.75 27.85
N ASP A 69 -9.86 -1.28 27.40
CA ASP A 69 -9.71 -0.07 26.61
C ASP A 69 -9.99 -0.32 25.12
N HIS A 70 -10.28 0.77 24.41
CA HIS A 70 -10.47 0.76 22.96
C HIS A 70 -9.51 1.79 22.35
N GLN A 71 -8.73 1.35 21.37
CA GLN A 71 -7.72 2.19 20.71
C GLN A 71 -8.14 2.51 19.28
N VAL A 72 -8.05 3.79 18.91
CA VAL A 72 -8.19 4.23 17.52
C VAL A 72 -6.79 4.43 16.95
N SER A 73 -6.41 3.56 16.00
CA SER A 73 -5.08 3.56 15.39
C SER A 73 -5.17 4.15 13.98
N ALA A 74 -5.17 5.48 13.87
CA ALA A 74 -5.00 6.20 12.61
C ALA A 74 -4.13 7.42 12.92
N GLY A 75 -3.13 7.69 12.06
CA GLY A 75 -2.16 8.77 12.27
C GLY A 75 -2.84 10.12 12.51
N ASN A 76 -2.28 10.90 13.43
CA ASN A 76 -2.74 12.25 13.82
C ASN A 76 -3.01 13.17 12.63
#